data_AF-A0A1S8AYA1-F1
#
_entry.id   AF-A0A1S8AYA1-F1
#
_cell.length_a   1.000
_cell.length_b   1.000
_cell.length_c   1.000
_cell.angle_alpha   90.00
_cell.angle_beta   90.00
_cell.angle_gamma   90.00
#
_symmetry.space_group_name_H-M   'P 1'
#
loop_
_entity.id
_entity.type
_entity.pdbx_description
1 polymer ?
#
loop_
_entity_poly.entity_id
_entity_poly.type
_entity_poly.pdbx_seq_one_letter_code
_entity_poly.pdbx_strand_id
1 'polypeptide(L)'
;MNRRRILAAGAGIALAGCISYPSSDASPSGAEIVRDAIDARRHMSTLRARRSVTIETPDETDTRTERFASEPPAKQRIEVLESTDDDVPAGSVSVTNRAQTWEYNPSTGIVELQFHGTKTDTDRTLQVFEALLEKYRLGYAGTETVGGREAHVIETRPPLEDEGTAIDLVVGDTTYSVPLSADKLEELDVSRTLLIDDETRHPIRERNEVSDDGETLYAQTVTYEDLAIDDGVDPETFTYQPPDDAEVVSDGAKPAGIFRSRDAAADTVPYDLPDPDLPGSYVLDRITVVERKERYGGVTTTLWYDDPNVVARELFVVVREQGRFDPTLDSLEPIDVDGQTTYYRDGGVKSFFWNCDDVSYEVSSLVTDDPLREITASIGCS
;
A
#
# COMPACT_ATOMS: atom_id res chain seq x y z
N MET A 1 14.68 -64.50 -55.34
CA MET A 1 16.14 -64.48 -55.50
C MET A 1 16.58 -63.10 -55.97
N ASN A 2 17.54 -62.51 -55.24
CA ASN A 2 18.59 -61.56 -55.63
C ASN A 2 18.23 -60.38 -56.54
N ARG A 3 18.25 -59.12 -56.06
CA ARG A 3 19.35 -58.27 -55.53
C ARG A 3 20.13 -57.50 -56.62
N ARG A 4 20.21 -56.18 -56.34
CA ARG A 4 21.28 -55.16 -56.58
C ARG A 4 21.22 -54.38 -57.91
N ARG A 5 20.96 -53.06 -57.84
CA ARG A 5 21.84 -51.85 -57.62
C ARG A 5 22.52 -51.43 -58.97
N ILE A 6 22.52 -50.17 -59.44
CA ILE A 6 23.23 -48.96 -58.97
C ILE A 6 22.86 -47.72 -59.89
N LEU A 7 22.73 -46.50 -59.29
CA LEU A 7 22.99 -45.07 -59.72
C LEU A 7 22.68 -44.57 -61.18
N ALA A 8 22.33 -43.32 -61.53
CA ALA A 8 22.30 -41.98 -60.91
C ALA A 8 21.45 -40.99 -61.76
N ALA A 9 21.21 -39.81 -61.16
CA ALA A 9 20.95 -38.47 -61.75
C ALA A 9 19.51 -38.05 -62.11
N GLY A 10 19.08 -36.95 -61.47
CA GLY A 10 17.90 -36.16 -61.85
C GLY A 10 17.48 -35.20 -60.74
N ALA A 11 18.05 -33.99 -60.75
CA ALA A 11 17.75 -32.91 -59.82
C ALA A 11 16.31 -32.38 -60.00
N GLY A 12 15.60 -32.22 -58.88
CA GLY A 12 14.34 -31.48 -58.80
C GLY A 12 14.29 -30.78 -57.45
N ILE A 13 14.62 -29.49 -57.44
CA ILE A 13 14.47 -28.61 -56.28
C ILE A 13 12.97 -28.41 -56.07
N ALA A 14 12.43 -29.03 -55.02
CA ALA A 14 11.15 -28.64 -54.45
C ALA A 14 11.44 -27.96 -53.10
N LEU A 15 11.37 -26.64 -53.10
CA LEU A 15 11.35 -25.82 -51.89
C LEU A 15 10.06 -26.13 -51.13
N ALA A 16 10.09 -27.13 -50.26
CA ALA A 16 9.12 -27.27 -49.19
C ALA A 16 9.44 -26.17 -48.17
N GLY A 17 8.73 -25.06 -48.27
CA GLY A 17 8.78 -24.00 -47.29
C GLY A 17 8.39 -24.56 -45.93
N CYS A 18 9.33 -24.53 -44.98
CA CYS A 18 8.99 -24.52 -43.57
C CYS A 18 8.17 -23.25 -43.35
N ILE A 19 6.84 -23.39 -43.31
CA ILE A 19 5.98 -22.38 -42.71
C ILE A 19 6.27 -22.50 -41.21
N SER A 20 7.26 -21.75 -40.76
CA SER A 20 7.38 -21.40 -39.35
C SER A 20 6.19 -20.52 -39.03
N TYR A 21 5.14 -21.10 -38.46
CA TYR A 21 4.20 -20.30 -37.68
C TYR A 21 5.05 -19.60 -36.61
N PRO A 22 5.03 -18.26 -36.51
CA PRO A 22 5.52 -17.64 -35.29
C PRO A 22 4.62 -18.18 -34.19
N SER A 23 5.17 -19.02 -33.31
CA SER A 23 4.52 -19.33 -32.05
C SER A 23 4.32 -18.01 -31.33
N SER A 24 3.09 -17.48 -31.38
CA SER A 24 2.66 -16.35 -30.56
C SER A 24 2.32 -16.76 -29.12
N ASP A 25 2.70 -17.97 -28.71
CA ASP A 25 2.40 -18.52 -27.39
C ASP A 25 3.59 -18.36 -26.44
N ALA A 26 4.15 -17.15 -26.34
CA ALA A 26 4.98 -16.83 -25.19
C ALA A 26 4.00 -16.55 -24.04
N SER A 27 3.86 -17.49 -23.10
CA SER A 27 3.11 -17.24 -21.88
C SER A 27 3.66 -15.98 -21.19
N PRO A 28 2.79 -15.14 -20.60
CA PRO A 28 3.25 -13.93 -19.93
C PRO A 28 4.19 -14.29 -18.78
N SER A 29 5.17 -13.43 -18.53
CA SER A 29 5.99 -13.51 -17.34
C SER A 29 5.22 -12.99 -16.13
N GLY A 30 5.53 -13.49 -14.93
CA GLY A 30 4.88 -13.01 -13.72
C GLY A 30 5.13 -11.52 -13.46
N ALA A 31 6.29 -11.00 -13.88
CA ALA A 31 6.60 -9.57 -13.81
C ALA A 31 5.74 -8.72 -14.76
N GLU A 32 5.33 -9.23 -15.92
CA GLU A 32 4.37 -8.53 -16.80
C GLU A 32 3.01 -8.45 -16.12
N ILE A 33 2.50 -9.56 -15.57
CA ILE A 33 1.21 -9.57 -14.86
C ILE A 33 1.20 -8.62 -13.66
N VAL A 34 2.28 -8.59 -12.87
CA VAL A 34 2.38 -7.67 -11.72
C VAL A 34 2.46 -6.20 -12.17
N ARG A 35 3.15 -5.89 -13.29
CA ARG A 35 3.14 -4.53 -13.85
C ARG A 35 1.73 -4.10 -14.27
N ASP A 36 1.00 -4.98 -14.94
CA ASP A 36 -0.38 -4.69 -15.34
C ASP A 36 -1.29 -4.48 -14.11
N ALA A 37 -1.06 -5.23 -13.02
CA ALA A 37 -1.77 -5.05 -11.75
C ALA A 37 -1.45 -3.71 -11.07
N ILE A 38 -0.19 -3.26 -11.11
CA ILE A 38 0.22 -1.92 -10.64
C ILE A 38 -0.52 -0.86 -11.44
N ASP A 39 -0.49 -0.95 -12.77
CA ASP A 39 -1.10 0.05 -13.65
C ASP A 39 -2.62 0.10 -13.47
N ALA A 40 -3.28 -1.05 -13.32
CA ALA A 40 -4.70 -1.12 -13.00
C ALA A 40 -4.99 -0.48 -11.63
N ARG A 41 -4.19 -0.80 -10.60
CA ARG A 41 -4.39 -0.29 -9.25
C ARG A 41 -4.24 1.22 -9.16
N ARG A 42 -3.30 1.84 -9.91
CA ARG A 42 -3.11 3.30 -9.94
C ARG A 42 -4.34 4.09 -10.38
N HIS A 43 -5.23 3.46 -11.15
CA HIS A 43 -6.43 4.08 -11.70
C HIS A 43 -7.72 3.54 -11.05
N MET A 44 -7.60 2.66 -10.06
CA MET A 44 -8.73 2.06 -9.37
C MET A 44 -9.32 3.06 -8.37
N SER A 45 -10.57 3.45 -8.57
CA SER A 45 -11.27 4.44 -7.73
C SER A 45 -12.00 3.79 -6.57
N THR A 46 -12.63 2.63 -6.78
CA THR A 46 -13.44 1.97 -5.76
C THR A 46 -13.36 0.45 -5.88
N LEU A 47 -13.49 -0.22 -4.75
CA LEU A 47 -13.52 -1.67 -4.65
C LEU A 47 -14.59 -2.07 -3.63
N ARG A 48 -15.46 -3.01 -4.00
CA ARG A 48 -16.38 -3.71 -3.10
C ARG A 48 -16.26 -5.20 -3.32
N ALA A 49 -16.29 -5.96 -2.24
CA ALA A 49 -16.26 -7.41 -2.30
C ALA A 49 -16.80 -8.03 -1.01
N ARG A 50 -17.08 -9.33 -1.09
CA ARG A 50 -17.04 -10.23 0.06
C ARG A 50 -15.68 -10.91 0.06
N ARG A 51 -15.01 -11.05 1.21
CA ARG A 51 -13.77 -11.83 1.29
C ARG A 51 -13.82 -12.84 2.41
N SER A 52 -13.29 -14.03 2.15
CA SER A 52 -13.08 -15.06 3.14
C SER A 52 -11.59 -15.09 3.50
N VAL A 53 -11.30 -15.07 4.79
CA VAL A 53 -9.96 -15.10 5.37
C VAL A 53 -9.85 -16.38 6.18
N THR A 54 -8.83 -17.17 5.91
CA THR A 54 -8.44 -18.33 6.70
C THR A 54 -7.04 -18.11 7.24
N ILE A 55 -6.84 -18.29 8.54
CA ILE A 55 -5.55 -18.22 9.24
C ILE A 55 -5.32 -19.59 9.87
N GLU A 56 -4.17 -20.19 9.61
CA GLU A 56 -3.79 -21.53 10.08
C GLU A 56 -2.50 -21.38 10.89
N THR A 57 -2.49 -21.87 12.12
CA THR A 57 -1.29 -22.02 12.97
C THR A 57 -1.16 -23.50 13.38
N PRO A 58 -0.09 -23.91 14.08
CA PRO A 58 0.02 -25.29 14.57
C PRO A 58 -1.10 -25.69 15.53
N ASP A 59 -1.65 -24.73 16.27
CA ASP A 59 -2.60 -24.96 17.35
C ASP A 59 -4.06 -24.76 16.93
N GLU A 60 -4.32 -23.89 15.95
CA GLU A 60 -5.68 -23.51 15.56
C GLU A 60 -5.83 -23.16 14.08
N THR A 61 -7.08 -23.13 13.63
CA THR A 61 -7.45 -22.63 12.31
C THR A 61 -8.67 -21.76 12.45
N ASP A 62 -8.49 -20.48 12.13
CA ASP A 62 -9.54 -19.49 12.16
C ASP A 62 -10.02 -19.14 10.77
N THR A 63 -11.32 -18.93 10.68
CA THR A 63 -11.99 -18.54 9.45
C THR A 63 -12.92 -17.38 9.73
N ARG A 64 -12.91 -16.39 8.84
CA ARG A 64 -13.88 -15.30 8.89
C ARG A 64 -14.27 -14.86 7.50
N THR A 65 -15.49 -14.35 7.40
CA THR A 65 -16.02 -13.80 6.17
C THR A 65 -16.41 -12.35 6.41
N GLU A 66 -15.92 -11.48 5.52
CA GLU A 66 -15.99 -10.04 5.67
C GLU A 66 -16.69 -9.40 4.47
N ARG A 67 -17.48 -8.35 4.71
CA ARG A 67 -17.87 -7.39 3.69
C ARG A 67 -16.81 -6.28 3.66
N PHE A 68 -16.28 -6.04 2.47
CA PHE A 68 -15.19 -5.11 2.23
C PHE A 68 -15.61 -4.00 1.26
N ALA A 69 -15.25 -2.76 1.58
CA ALA A 69 -15.31 -1.65 0.65
C ALA A 69 -14.06 -0.76 0.82
N SER A 70 -13.50 -0.25 -0.28
CA SER A 70 -12.44 0.75 -0.24
C SER A 70 -12.55 1.78 -1.35
N GLU A 71 -12.04 2.97 -1.06
CA GLU A 71 -11.75 4.06 -1.99
C GLU A 71 -10.31 4.49 -1.68
N PRO A 72 -9.32 3.89 -2.36
CA PRO A 72 -7.92 4.17 -2.11
C PRO A 72 -7.56 5.65 -2.34
N PRO A 73 -6.51 6.16 -1.67
CA PRO A 73 -5.64 5.46 -0.72
C PRO A 73 -6.17 5.41 0.72
N ALA A 74 -7.22 6.17 1.05
CA ALA A 74 -7.46 6.56 2.43
C ALA A 74 -8.71 5.97 3.09
N LYS A 75 -9.67 5.47 2.31
CA LYS A 75 -10.97 5.07 2.82
C LYS A 75 -11.18 3.57 2.72
N GLN A 76 -11.61 2.98 3.83
CA GLN A 76 -11.85 1.55 3.93
C GLN A 76 -12.96 1.26 4.94
N ARG A 77 -13.77 0.26 4.63
CA ARG A 77 -14.72 -0.36 5.56
C ARG A 77 -14.56 -1.87 5.50
N ILE A 78 -14.44 -2.48 6.68
CA ILE A 78 -14.50 -3.92 6.88
C ILE A 78 -15.61 -4.19 7.90
N GLU A 79 -16.50 -5.12 7.56
CA GLU A 79 -17.54 -5.62 8.47
C GLU A 79 -17.47 -7.14 8.50
N VAL A 80 -17.26 -7.70 9.68
CA VAL A 80 -17.14 -9.15 9.88
C VAL A 80 -18.55 -9.75 9.94
N LEU A 81 -18.87 -10.59 8.98
CA LEU A 81 -20.19 -11.22 8.86
C LEU A 81 -20.26 -12.52 9.67
N GLU A 82 -19.21 -13.33 9.59
CA GLU A 82 -19.06 -14.63 10.23
C GLU A 82 -17.59 -14.76 10.67
N SER A 83 -17.33 -15.35 11.83
CA SER A 83 -15.98 -15.56 12.35
C SER A 83 -15.94 -16.74 13.32
N THR A 84 -14.86 -17.52 13.29
CA THR A 84 -14.49 -18.48 14.34
C THR A 84 -13.46 -17.90 15.31
N ASP A 85 -12.83 -16.78 14.95
CA ASP A 85 -11.86 -16.04 15.75
C ASP A 85 -12.61 -15.22 16.81
N ASP A 86 -12.37 -15.55 18.09
CA ASP A 86 -13.01 -14.92 19.25
C ASP A 86 -12.54 -13.47 19.48
N ASP A 87 -11.33 -13.11 19.02
CA ASP A 87 -10.79 -11.75 19.11
C ASP A 87 -11.42 -10.83 18.06
N VAL A 88 -11.83 -11.39 16.92
CA VAL A 88 -12.53 -10.67 15.85
C VAL A 88 -13.91 -11.30 15.58
N PRO A 89 -14.87 -11.15 16.51
CA PRO A 89 -16.17 -11.80 16.42
C PRO A 89 -17.04 -11.24 15.29
N ALA A 90 -18.07 -11.99 14.90
CA ALA A 90 -19.10 -11.51 13.98
C ALA A 90 -19.76 -10.22 14.48
N GLY A 91 -19.94 -9.25 13.59
CA GLY A 91 -20.39 -7.90 13.91
C GLY A 91 -19.28 -6.91 14.21
N SER A 92 -18.00 -7.32 14.22
CA SER A 92 -16.87 -6.39 14.30
C SER A 92 -16.85 -5.47 13.08
N VAL A 93 -16.52 -4.20 13.29
CA VAL A 93 -16.49 -3.18 12.23
C VAL A 93 -15.22 -2.36 12.33
N SER A 94 -14.50 -2.22 11.22
CA SER A 94 -13.43 -1.22 11.07
C SER A 94 -13.80 -0.23 9.96
N VAL A 95 -13.74 1.06 10.26
CA VAL A 95 -13.97 2.13 9.29
C VAL A 95 -12.82 3.12 9.36
N THR A 96 -12.05 3.22 8.29
CA THR A 96 -10.94 4.15 8.15
C THR A 96 -11.25 5.20 7.10
N ASN A 97 -10.89 6.44 7.39
CA ASN A 97 -10.81 7.54 6.44
C ASN A 97 -9.58 8.42 6.77
N ARG A 98 -9.38 9.50 6.00
CA ARG A 98 -8.26 10.45 6.20
C ARG A 98 -8.17 11.06 7.60
N ALA A 99 -9.30 11.22 8.29
CA ALA A 99 -9.35 11.92 9.57
C ALA A 99 -9.22 10.96 10.76
N GLN A 100 -9.74 9.73 10.64
CA GLN A 100 -9.85 8.82 11.76
C GLN A 100 -10.06 7.36 11.33
N THR A 101 -9.72 6.44 12.23
CA THR A 101 -10.12 5.03 12.19
C THR A 101 -11.02 4.74 13.38
N TRP A 102 -12.12 4.04 13.12
CA TRP A 102 -13.00 3.45 14.11
C TRP A 102 -12.84 1.95 14.07
N GLU A 103 -12.69 1.31 15.23
CA GLU A 103 -12.71 -0.15 15.37
C GLU A 103 -13.70 -0.51 16.47
N TYR A 104 -14.69 -1.35 16.14
CA TYR A 104 -15.70 -1.80 17.07
C TYR A 104 -15.62 -3.30 17.26
N ASN A 105 -15.54 -3.72 18.52
CA ASN A 105 -15.62 -5.12 18.92
C ASN A 105 -16.94 -5.37 19.69
N PRO A 106 -17.90 -6.13 19.13
CA PRO A 106 -19.19 -6.38 19.79
C PRO A 106 -19.11 -7.28 21.03
N SER A 107 -18.07 -8.11 21.18
CA SER A 107 -17.90 -8.94 22.37
C SER A 107 -17.56 -8.13 23.61
N THR A 108 -16.86 -7.01 23.43
CA THR A 108 -16.48 -6.10 24.53
C THR A 108 -17.39 -4.88 24.63
N GLY A 109 -18.08 -4.50 23.55
CA GLY A 109 -18.83 -3.25 23.48
C GLY A 109 -17.93 -2.02 23.40
N ILE A 110 -16.65 -2.20 23.10
CA ILE A 110 -15.65 -1.12 23.03
C ILE A 110 -15.50 -0.66 21.58
N VAL A 111 -15.40 0.65 21.42
CA VAL A 111 -15.09 1.33 20.17
C VAL A 111 -13.78 2.07 20.35
N GLU A 112 -12.77 1.68 19.60
CA GLU A 112 -11.50 2.40 19.53
C GLU A 112 -11.56 3.45 18.42
N LEU A 113 -11.22 4.69 18.77
CA LEU A 113 -11.15 5.82 17.85
C LEU A 113 -9.72 6.34 17.77
N GLN A 114 -9.09 6.18 16.61
CA GLN A 114 -7.77 6.73 16.34
C GLN A 114 -7.87 7.97 15.46
N PHE A 115 -7.24 9.07 15.86
CA PHE A 115 -7.15 10.27 15.02
C PHE A 115 -5.90 10.29 14.12
N HIS A 116 -6.11 10.61 12.84
CA HIS A 116 -5.09 10.62 11.78
C HIS A 116 -4.57 12.00 11.42
N GLY A 117 -4.38 12.88 12.42
CA GLY A 117 -4.06 14.29 12.18
C GLY A 117 -2.79 14.57 11.36
N THR A 118 -1.87 13.61 11.24
CA THR A 118 -0.66 13.73 10.42
C THR A 118 -0.34 12.44 9.66
N LYS A 119 -1.33 11.58 9.41
CA LYS A 119 -1.11 10.31 8.70
C LYS A 119 -1.02 10.59 7.20
N THR A 120 0.04 10.10 6.57
CA THR A 120 0.17 10.07 5.11
C THR A 120 -0.71 8.96 4.57
N ASP A 121 -1.46 9.25 3.52
CA ASP A 121 -2.30 8.25 2.89
C ASP A 121 -1.46 7.43 1.91
N THR A 122 -1.39 6.12 2.14
CA THR A 122 -0.67 5.19 1.28
C THR A 122 -1.60 4.10 0.78
N ASP A 123 -1.45 3.73 -0.49
CA ASP A 123 -2.09 2.54 -1.03
C ASP A 123 -1.20 1.33 -0.80
N ARG A 124 -1.50 0.58 0.27
CA ARG A 124 -0.71 -0.59 0.66
C ARG A 124 -0.70 -1.67 -0.42
N THR A 125 -1.83 -1.93 -1.08
CA THR A 125 -1.88 -2.90 -2.19
C THR A 125 -0.92 -2.50 -3.31
N LEU A 126 -0.90 -1.21 -3.68
CA LEU A 126 0.02 -0.70 -4.69
C LEU A 126 1.49 -0.85 -4.28
N GLN A 127 1.83 -0.44 -3.06
CA GLN A 127 3.19 -0.56 -2.50
C GLN A 127 3.69 -2.00 -2.51
N VAL A 128 2.79 -2.95 -2.25
CA VAL A 128 3.13 -4.38 -2.27
C VAL A 128 3.44 -4.84 -3.68
N PHE A 129 2.64 -4.47 -4.67
CA PHE A 129 2.95 -4.85 -6.05
C PHE A 129 4.25 -4.22 -6.54
N GLU A 130 4.52 -2.96 -6.17
CA GLU A 130 5.80 -2.30 -6.47
C GLU A 130 6.97 -3.05 -5.80
N ALA A 131 6.85 -3.40 -4.53
CA ALA A 131 7.86 -4.17 -3.80
C ALA A 131 8.08 -5.56 -4.40
N LEU A 132 7.01 -6.25 -4.81
CA LEU A 132 7.10 -7.55 -5.50
C LEU A 132 7.86 -7.44 -6.82
N LEU A 133 7.64 -6.37 -7.57
CA LEU A 133 8.31 -6.15 -8.86
C LEU A 133 9.78 -5.77 -8.69
N GLU A 134 10.10 -4.99 -7.66
CA GLU A 134 11.45 -4.47 -7.42
C GLU A 134 12.35 -5.49 -6.71
N LYS A 135 11.83 -6.16 -5.67
CA LYS A 135 12.64 -6.92 -4.71
C LYS A 135 12.48 -8.44 -4.81
N TYR A 136 11.34 -8.92 -5.30
CA TYR A 136 11.03 -10.35 -5.29
C TYR A 136 11.36 -11.02 -6.63
N ARG A 137 11.60 -12.33 -6.56
CA ARG A 137 11.64 -13.17 -7.75
C ARG A 137 10.24 -13.67 -8.04
N LEU A 138 9.74 -13.37 -9.24
CA LEU A 138 8.38 -13.69 -9.67
C LEU A 138 8.38 -14.87 -10.66
N GLY A 139 7.65 -15.93 -10.31
CA GLY A 139 7.34 -17.07 -11.16
C GLY A 139 5.92 -16.99 -11.71
N TYR A 140 5.71 -17.50 -12.92
CA TYR A 140 4.38 -17.66 -13.51
C TYR A 140 4.03 -19.14 -13.57
N ALA A 141 2.91 -19.52 -12.95
CA ALA A 141 2.48 -20.92 -12.82
C ALA A 141 1.26 -21.26 -13.70
N GLY A 142 0.83 -20.35 -14.57
CA GLY A 142 -0.30 -20.55 -15.48
C GLY A 142 -1.55 -19.81 -15.02
N THR A 143 -2.72 -20.36 -15.38
CA THR A 143 -4.02 -19.81 -14.98
C THR A 143 -4.85 -20.81 -14.17
N GLU A 144 -5.67 -20.30 -13.26
CA GLU A 144 -6.62 -21.05 -12.44
C GLU A 144 -7.98 -20.33 -12.43
N THR A 145 -9.08 -21.05 -12.19
CA THR A 145 -10.40 -20.45 -12.00
C THR A 145 -10.73 -20.31 -10.52
N VAL A 146 -10.99 -19.08 -10.06
CA VAL A 146 -11.43 -18.76 -8.69
C VAL A 146 -12.78 -18.08 -8.75
N GLY A 147 -13.81 -18.63 -8.08
CA GLY A 147 -15.14 -18.00 -8.06
C GLY A 147 -15.77 -17.78 -9.44
N GLY A 148 -15.39 -18.58 -10.45
CA GLY A 148 -15.84 -18.43 -11.84
C GLY A 148 -15.07 -17.40 -12.66
N ARG A 149 -14.01 -16.80 -12.12
CA ARG A 149 -13.11 -15.85 -12.80
C ARG A 149 -11.77 -16.52 -13.13
N GLU A 150 -11.23 -16.28 -14.32
CA GLU A 150 -9.90 -16.76 -14.70
C GLU A 150 -8.84 -15.84 -14.08
N ALA A 151 -7.81 -16.43 -13.47
CA ALA A 151 -6.75 -15.71 -12.78
C ALA A 151 -5.38 -16.28 -13.14
N HIS A 152 -4.40 -15.38 -13.27
CA HIS A 152 -2.98 -15.71 -13.41
C HIS A 152 -2.37 -16.07 -12.05
N VAL A 153 -1.70 -17.21 -11.99
CA VAL A 153 -1.04 -17.69 -10.78
C VAL A 153 0.41 -17.21 -10.77
N ILE A 154 0.73 -16.36 -9.80
CA ILE A 154 2.05 -15.76 -9.58
C ILE A 154 2.63 -16.33 -8.29
N GLU A 155 3.78 -16.98 -8.40
CA GLU A 155 4.57 -17.41 -7.26
C GLU A 155 5.64 -16.36 -6.95
N THR A 156 5.78 -16.00 -5.68
CA THR A 156 6.76 -15.01 -5.25
C THR A 156 7.73 -15.67 -4.28
N ARG A 157 9.01 -15.33 -4.41
CA ARG A 157 10.06 -15.74 -3.46
C ARG A 157 10.75 -14.51 -2.90
N PRO A 158 10.96 -14.45 -1.58
CA PRO A 158 11.62 -13.31 -0.95
C PRO A 158 13.03 -13.08 -1.54
N PRO A 159 13.53 -11.84 -1.44
CA PRO A 159 14.93 -11.54 -1.76
C PRO A 159 15.85 -12.42 -0.89
N LEU A 160 17.01 -12.78 -1.43
CA LEU A 160 17.97 -13.65 -0.72
C LEU A 160 18.68 -12.95 0.46
N GLU A 161 18.42 -11.67 0.68
CA GLU A 161 19.19 -10.78 1.56
C GLU A 161 18.37 -10.18 2.73
N ASP A 162 17.17 -10.69 3.03
CA ASP A 162 16.34 -10.16 4.14
C ASP A 162 16.75 -10.76 5.51
N GLU A 163 17.49 -9.98 6.30
CA GLU A 163 17.91 -10.27 7.68
C GLU A 163 16.88 -9.76 8.74
N GLY A 164 15.57 -9.88 8.47
CA GLY A 164 14.50 -9.29 9.30
C GLY A 164 13.88 -10.25 10.33
N THR A 165 13.67 -9.81 11.58
CA THR A 165 13.03 -10.60 12.68
C THR A 165 11.51 -10.81 12.56
N ALA A 166 10.91 -10.43 11.44
CA ALA A 166 9.49 -10.65 11.17
C ALA A 166 9.28 -10.71 9.67
N ILE A 167 8.27 -11.46 9.23
CA ILE A 167 7.79 -11.43 7.84
C ILE A 167 6.50 -10.61 7.80
N ASP A 168 6.54 -9.50 7.07
CA ASP A 168 5.36 -8.70 6.77
C ASP A 168 4.62 -9.31 5.58
N LEU A 169 3.49 -9.94 5.85
CA LEU A 169 2.56 -10.49 4.86
C LEU A 169 1.46 -9.47 4.61
N VAL A 170 1.42 -8.89 3.42
CA VAL A 170 0.39 -7.90 3.09
C VAL A 170 -0.68 -8.53 2.23
N VAL A 171 -1.91 -8.53 2.72
CA VAL A 171 -3.08 -9.09 2.04
C VAL A 171 -4.11 -8.01 1.75
N GLY A 172 -4.21 -7.63 0.48
CA GLY A 172 -4.93 -6.42 0.08
C GLY A 172 -4.39 -5.20 0.81
N ASP A 173 -5.24 -4.50 1.56
CA ASP A 173 -4.86 -3.29 2.32
C ASP A 173 -4.44 -3.59 3.79
N THR A 174 -4.35 -4.86 4.19
CA THR A 174 -4.01 -5.27 5.56
C THR A 174 -2.62 -5.91 5.61
N THR A 175 -1.73 -5.38 6.47
CA THR A 175 -0.42 -5.99 6.75
C THR A 175 -0.51 -6.86 8.00
N TYR A 176 -0.04 -8.09 7.91
CA TYR A 176 0.14 -9.03 9.01
C TYR A 176 1.64 -9.21 9.22
N SER A 177 2.14 -8.77 10.37
CA SER A 177 3.53 -9.03 10.75
C SER A 177 3.57 -10.34 11.51
N VAL A 178 4.17 -11.37 10.92
CA VAL A 178 4.44 -12.63 11.61
C VAL A 178 5.79 -12.48 12.32
N PRO A 179 5.82 -12.36 13.67
CA PRO A 179 7.08 -12.27 14.40
C PRO A 179 7.81 -13.61 14.30
N LEU A 180 9.08 -13.58 13.93
CA LEU A 180 9.92 -14.76 13.85
C LEU A 180 11.10 -14.60 14.81
N SER A 181 11.36 -15.62 15.62
CA SER A 181 12.59 -15.66 16.39
C SER A 181 13.80 -15.66 15.43
N ALA A 182 14.68 -14.67 15.61
CA ALA A 182 15.80 -14.35 14.70
C ALA A 182 16.66 -15.57 14.33
N ASP A 183 16.76 -16.53 15.25
CA ASP A 183 17.60 -17.72 15.14
C ASP A 183 17.10 -18.76 14.12
N LYS A 184 15.90 -18.58 13.54
CA LYS A 184 15.25 -19.57 12.66
C LYS A 184 15.01 -19.12 11.23
N LEU A 185 15.16 -17.84 10.92
CA LEU A 185 14.75 -17.25 9.63
C LEU A 185 15.40 -17.91 8.40
N GLU A 186 16.67 -18.30 8.53
CA GLU A 186 17.43 -18.91 7.44
C GLU A 186 16.97 -20.34 7.10
N GLU A 187 16.21 -20.99 8.00
CA GLU A 187 15.73 -22.37 7.86
C GLU A 187 14.25 -22.45 7.45
N LEU A 188 13.52 -21.33 7.45
CA LEU A 188 12.09 -21.30 7.16
C LEU A 188 11.82 -21.28 5.65
N ASP A 189 10.90 -22.14 5.23
CA ASP A 189 10.32 -22.11 3.89
C ASP A 189 9.18 -21.08 3.86
N VAL A 190 9.43 -19.96 3.19
CA VAL A 190 8.46 -18.87 3.00
C VAL A 190 7.96 -18.88 1.57
N SER A 191 6.65 -18.95 1.40
CA SER A 191 6.01 -18.90 0.09
C SER A 191 4.83 -17.94 0.07
N ARG A 192 4.65 -17.29 -1.08
CA ARG A 192 3.48 -16.45 -1.35
C ARG A 192 3.02 -16.67 -2.78
N THR A 193 1.72 -16.96 -2.92
CA THR A 193 1.05 -17.19 -4.20
C THR A 193 -0.08 -16.18 -4.36
N LEU A 194 -0.06 -15.45 -5.47
CA LEU A 194 -1.07 -14.47 -5.85
C LEU A 194 -1.82 -14.97 -7.08
N LEU A 195 -3.16 -14.94 -7.03
CA LEU A 195 -4.03 -15.21 -8.17
C LEU A 195 -4.62 -13.88 -8.60
N ILE A 196 -4.07 -13.33 -9.68
CA ILE A 196 -4.43 -12.02 -10.24
C ILE A 196 -5.44 -12.23 -11.36
N ASP A 197 -6.63 -11.66 -11.21
CA ASP A 197 -7.71 -11.74 -12.16
C ASP A 197 -7.31 -11.27 -13.57
N ASP A 198 -7.64 -12.04 -14.61
CA ASP A 198 -7.23 -11.71 -15.99
C ASP A 198 -7.91 -10.44 -16.51
N GLU A 199 -9.17 -10.19 -16.12
CA GLU A 199 -9.95 -9.06 -16.62
C GLU A 199 -9.61 -7.74 -15.91
N THR A 200 -9.57 -7.76 -14.59
CA THR A 200 -9.44 -6.55 -13.74
C THR A 200 -8.01 -6.31 -13.27
N ARG A 201 -7.13 -7.31 -13.40
CA ARG A 201 -5.78 -7.30 -12.83
C ARG A 201 -5.74 -7.09 -11.32
N HIS A 202 -6.85 -7.30 -10.62
CA HIS A 202 -6.94 -7.27 -9.17
C HIS A 202 -6.61 -8.66 -8.58
N PRO A 203 -5.90 -8.76 -7.43
CA PRO A 203 -5.68 -10.04 -6.77
C PRO A 203 -7.00 -10.56 -6.19
N ILE A 204 -7.46 -11.71 -6.67
CA ILE A 204 -8.73 -12.32 -6.22
C ILE A 204 -8.52 -13.47 -5.25
N ARG A 205 -7.30 -14.01 -5.17
CA ARG A 205 -6.89 -14.91 -4.09
C ARG A 205 -5.42 -14.73 -3.79
N GLU A 206 -5.09 -14.80 -2.52
CA GLU A 206 -3.72 -14.77 -2.04
C GLU A 206 -3.54 -15.84 -0.98
N ARG A 207 -2.42 -16.57 -1.05
CA ARG A 207 -1.96 -17.46 0.01
C ARG A 207 -0.53 -17.11 0.39
N ASN A 208 -0.33 -16.87 1.68
CA ASN A 208 0.99 -16.71 2.30
C ASN A 208 1.21 -17.87 3.25
N GLU A 209 2.39 -18.47 3.24
CA GLU A 209 2.71 -19.63 4.07
C GLU A 209 4.16 -19.56 4.55
N VAL A 210 4.34 -19.85 5.84
CA VAL A 210 5.62 -20.01 6.52
C VAL A 210 5.62 -21.42 7.11
N SER A 211 6.60 -22.22 6.74
CA SER A 211 6.76 -23.60 7.21
C SER A 211 8.20 -23.92 7.61
N ASP A 212 8.37 -24.92 8.46
CA ASP A 212 9.65 -25.46 8.94
C ASP A 212 9.63 -26.99 8.78
N ASP A 213 10.56 -27.56 8.00
CA ASP A 213 10.64 -29.01 7.68
C ASP A 213 9.28 -29.64 7.23
N GLY A 214 8.47 -28.86 6.51
CA GLY A 214 7.14 -29.27 6.03
C GLY A 214 5.99 -29.15 7.05
N GLU A 215 6.25 -28.66 8.26
CA GLU A 215 5.22 -28.27 9.23
C GLU A 215 4.83 -26.80 9.01
N THR A 216 3.54 -26.52 8.82
CA THR A 216 3.03 -25.15 8.66
C THR A 216 3.06 -24.42 10.01
N LEU A 217 3.88 -23.38 10.12
CA LEU A 217 3.94 -22.51 11.30
C LEU A 217 2.92 -21.39 11.23
N TYR A 218 2.64 -20.92 10.02
CA TYR A 218 1.60 -19.93 9.76
C TYR A 218 1.19 -20.04 8.29
N ALA A 219 -0.11 -20.12 8.02
CA ALA A 219 -0.62 -19.88 6.68
C ALA A 219 -1.82 -18.95 6.73
N GLN A 220 -1.92 -18.09 5.73
CA GLN A 220 -3.05 -17.22 5.57
C GLN A 220 -3.53 -17.27 4.13
N THR A 221 -4.83 -17.51 3.96
CA THR A 221 -5.48 -17.48 2.65
C THR A 221 -6.59 -16.43 2.66
N VAL A 222 -6.59 -15.53 1.68
CA VAL A 222 -7.68 -14.60 1.45
C VAL A 222 -8.23 -14.82 0.05
N THR A 223 -9.55 -14.94 -0.05
CA THR A 223 -10.25 -15.12 -1.32
C THR A 223 -11.36 -14.08 -1.43
N TYR A 224 -11.38 -13.35 -2.54
CA TYR A 224 -12.41 -12.37 -2.87
C TYR A 224 -13.53 -13.02 -3.68
N GLU A 225 -14.76 -12.65 -3.35
CA GLU A 225 -16.01 -13.05 -3.98
C GLU A 225 -16.86 -11.78 -4.20
N ASP A 226 -17.81 -11.83 -5.13
CA ASP A 226 -18.69 -10.69 -5.45
C ASP A 226 -17.92 -9.38 -5.73
N LEU A 227 -16.78 -9.49 -6.43
CA LEU A 227 -15.88 -8.39 -6.74
C LEU A 227 -16.55 -7.36 -7.67
N ALA A 228 -16.59 -6.11 -7.22
CA ALA A 228 -17.01 -4.95 -8.00
C ALA A 228 -15.94 -3.86 -7.90
N ILE A 229 -15.36 -3.47 -9.04
CA ILE A 229 -14.33 -2.43 -9.14
C ILE A 229 -14.90 -1.28 -9.96
N ASP A 230 -14.66 -0.04 -9.52
CA ASP A 230 -15.07 1.19 -10.21
C ASP A 230 -16.58 1.34 -10.44
N ASP A 231 -17.40 0.61 -9.67
CA ASP A 231 -18.86 0.68 -9.68
C ASP A 231 -19.43 1.74 -8.70
N GLY A 232 -18.55 2.52 -8.06
CA GLY A 232 -18.90 3.52 -7.07
C GLY A 232 -19.29 2.93 -5.70
N VAL A 233 -19.20 3.78 -4.68
CA VAL A 233 -19.56 3.48 -3.28
C VAL A 233 -20.25 4.70 -2.69
N ASP A 234 -21.26 4.48 -1.85
CA ASP A 234 -21.90 5.58 -1.11
C ASP A 234 -20.87 6.23 -0.18
N PRO A 235 -20.66 7.56 -0.20
CA PRO A 235 -19.74 8.25 0.70
C PRO A 235 -19.99 7.96 2.18
N GLU A 236 -21.24 7.70 2.59
CA GLU A 236 -21.59 7.37 3.98
C GLU A 236 -21.00 6.03 4.44
N THR A 237 -20.61 5.14 3.51
CA THR A 237 -19.93 3.86 3.80
C THR A 237 -18.71 4.04 4.70
N PHE A 238 -17.97 5.14 4.51
CA PHE A 238 -16.73 5.44 5.22
C PHE A 238 -16.93 6.35 6.44
N THR A 239 -18.17 6.42 6.91
CA THR A 239 -18.55 7.01 8.18
C THR A 239 -19.02 5.92 9.13
N TYR A 240 -18.80 6.12 10.42
CA TYR A 240 -19.22 5.18 11.44
C TYR A 240 -19.92 5.94 12.57
N GLN A 241 -21.07 5.41 12.96
CA GLN A 241 -21.77 5.81 14.16
C GLN A 241 -21.78 4.58 15.08
N PRO A 242 -21.08 4.63 16.23
CA PRO A 242 -21.08 3.52 17.17
C PRO A 242 -22.48 3.32 17.78
N PRO A 243 -22.79 2.11 18.27
CA PRO A 243 -23.98 1.87 19.09
C PRO A 243 -24.06 2.83 20.28
N ASP A 244 -25.27 3.23 20.68
CA ASP A 244 -25.50 4.22 21.74
C ASP A 244 -24.92 3.78 23.12
N ASP A 245 -24.79 2.47 23.35
CA ASP A 245 -24.30 1.87 24.57
C ASP A 245 -22.81 1.48 24.53
N ALA A 246 -22.13 1.72 23.41
CA ALA A 246 -20.72 1.40 23.26
C ALA A 246 -19.80 2.39 24.00
N GLU A 247 -18.74 1.88 24.61
CA GLU A 247 -17.70 2.70 25.23
C GLU A 247 -16.68 3.16 24.18
N VAL A 248 -16.56 4.47 23.97
CA VAL A 248 -15.58 5.02 23.02
C VAL A 248 -14.27 5.38 23.74
N VAL A 249 -13.20 4.69 23.35
CA VAL A 249 -11.83 4.96 23.80
C VAL A 249 -11.07 5.61 22.65
N SER A 250 -10.45 6.77 22.88
CA SER A 250 -9.72 7.49 21.84
C SER A 250 -8.20 7.43 22.02
N ASP A 251 -7.48 7.19 20.93
CA ASP A 251 -6.02 7.31 20.85
C ASP A 251 -5.57 8.44 19.91
N GLY A 252 -4.43 9.03 20.23
CA GLY A 252 -3.82 10.12 19.47
C GLY A 252 -4.38 11.51 19.78
N ALA A 253 -3.68 12.52 19.27
CA ALA A 253 -4.11 13.91 19.41
C ALA A 253 -5.20 14.23 18.39
N LYS A 254 -6.40 14.56 18.88
CA LYS A 254 -7.46 15.11 18.05
C LYS A 254 -6.96 16.36 17.31
N PRO A 255 -7.11 16.46 15.98
CA PRO A 255 -6.75 17.67 15.25
C PRO A 255 -7.52 18.87 15.77
N ALA A 256 -6.85 20.01 15.89
CA ALA A 256 -7.48 21.30 16.16
C ALA A 256 -8.38 21.72 14.98
N GLY A 257 -8.05 21.28 13.76
CA GLY A 257 -8.89 21.44 12.59
C GLY A 257 -8.35 20.72 11.36
N ILE A 258 -9.26 20.47 10.42
CA ILE A 258 -8.98 20.00 9.06
C ILE A 258 -9.64 20.99 8.11
N PHE A 259 -8.85 21.67 7.29
CA PHE A 259 -9.28 22.79 6.45
C PHE A 259 -9.06 22.50 4.97
N ARG A 260 -9.85 23.16 4.10
CA ARG A 260 -9.74 23.04 2.63
C ARG A 260 -8.98 24.19 1.98
N SER A 261 -8.63 25.22 2.75
CA SER A 261 -7.91 26.40 2.24
C SER A 261 -6.93 26.92 3.28
N ARG A 262 -5.86 27.57 2.79
CA ARG A 262 -4.86 28.22 3.65
C ARG A 262 -5.48 29.32 4.49
N ASP A 263 -6.34 30.16 3.90
CA ASP A 263 -7.03 31.23 4.62
C ASP A 263 -7.81 30.71 5.84
N ALA A 264 -8.53 29.60 5.70
CA ALA A 264 -9.29 29.03 6.81
C ALA A 264 -8.39 28.45 7.91
N ALA A 265 -7.23 27.91 7.54
CA ALA A 265 -6.26 27.37 8.49
C ALA A 265 -5.43 28.47 9.17
N ALA A 266 -5.14 29.58 8.46
CA ALA A 266 -4.32 30.69 8.94
C ALA A 266 -4.85 31.30 10.24
N ASP A 267 -6.18 31.36 10.40
CA ASP A 267 -6.84 31.85 11.62
C ASP A 267 -6.60 30.97 12.86
N THR A 268 -6.06 29.76 12.69
CA THR A 268 -5.88 28.75 13.75
C THR A 268 -4.40 28.55 14.13
N VAL A 269 -3.46 29.12 13.37
CA VAL A 269 -2.02 28.88 13.53
C VAL A 269 -1.27 30.17 13.90
N PRO A 270 -0.14 30.08 14.62
CA PRO A 270 0.61 31.26 15.06
C PRO A 270 1.64 31.77 14.02
N TYR A 271 1.63 31.23 12.80
CA TYR A 271 2.59 31.52 11.72
C TYR A 271 1.89 31.59 10.37
N ASP A 272 2.55 32.22 9.40
CA ASP A 272 2.08 32.24 8.02
C ASP A 272 2.23 30.85 7.38
N LEU A 273 1.27 30.50 6.51
CA LEU A 273 1.27 29.22 5.80
C LEU A 273 1.91 29.39 4.42
N PRO A 274 2.83 28.50 4.02
CA PRO A 274 3.52 28.61 2.75
C PRO A 274 2.61 28.31 1.55
N ASP A 275 2.90 28.93 0.41
CA ASP A 275 2.28 28.66 -0.88
C ASP A 275 3.35 28.17 -1.88
N PRO A 276 3.71 26.87 -1.83
CA PRO A 276 4.74 26.31 -2.71
C PRO A 276 4.34 26.34 -4.19
N ASP A 277 5.33 26.54 -5.06
CA ASP A 277 5.20 26.31 -6.50
C ASP A 277 5.26 24.80 -6.78
N LEU A 278 4.11 24.19 -7.03
CA LEU A 278 3.98 22.75 -7.30
C LEU A 278 3.82 22.44 -8.79
N PRO A 279 4.22 21.23 -9.25
CA PRO A 279 3.83 20.74 -10.56
C PRO A 279 2.30 20.79 -10.74
N GLY A 280 1.84 21.20 -11.92
CA GLY A 280 0.42 21.53 -12.15
C GLY A 280 -0.59 20.38 -12.01
N SER A 281 -0.13 19.14 -11.77
CA SER A 281 -1.01 18.02 -11.43
C SER A 281 -1.42 18.01 -9.96
N TYR A 282 -0.61 18.59 -9.07
CA TYR A 282 -0.89 18.61 -7.63
C TYR A 282 -1.89 19.71 -7.28
N VAL A 283 -2.88 19.35 -6.47
CA VAL A 283 -3.87 20.28 -5.90
C VAL A 283 -3.84 20.21 -4.38
N LEU A 284 -4.09 21.33 -3.70
CA LEU A 284 -4.25 21.34 -2.25
C LEU A 284 -5.49 20.52 -1.88
N ASP A 285 -5.30 19.40 -1.19
CA ASP A 285 -6.37 18.52 -0.74
C ASP A 285 -6.92 18.98 0.61
N ARG A 286 -6.03 19.10 1.60
CA ARG A 286 -6.39 19.45 2.98
C ARG A 286 -5.23 20.09 3.73
N ILE A 287 -5.57 20.79 4.80
CA ILE A 287 -4.62 21.30 5.79
C ILE A 287 -5.02 20.76 7.15
N THR A 288 -4.13 20.05 7.82
CA THR A 288 -4.38 19.46 9.15
C THR A 288 -3.57 20.23 10.19
N VAL A 289 -4.24 20.74 11.22
CA VAL A 289 -3.61 21.42 12.35
C VAL A 289 -3.71 20.54 13.58
N VAL A 290 -2.58 20.17 14.16
CA VAL A 290 -2.51 19.33 15.36
C VAL A 290 -1.69 20.02 16.43
N GLU A 291 -2.30 20.20 17.59
CA GLU A 291 -1.62 20.72 18.77
C GLU A 291 -0.95 19.57 19.53
N ARG A 292 0.37 19.63 19.72
CA ARG A 292 1.13 18.62 20.47
C ARG A 292 2.00 19.26 21.55
N LYS A 293 1.46 20.24 22.29
CA LYS A 293 2.21 21.02 23.31
C LYS A 293 2.95 20.14 24.32
N GLU A 294 2.28 19.12 24.86
CA GLU A 294 2.85 18.27 25.92
C GLU A 294 4.00 17.39 25.44
N ARG A 295 3.95 16.92 24.18
CA ARG A 295 4.94 15.98 23.63
C ARG A 295 6.04 16.66 22.82
N TYR A 296 5.71 17.73 22.11
CA TYR A 296 6.57 18.35 21.10
C TYR A 296 6.50 19.88 21.06
N GLY A 297 5.95 20.51 22.10
CA GLY A 297 6.13 21.95 22.34
C GLY A 297 5.38 22.92 21.44
N GLY A 298 4.38 22.49 20.66
CA GLY A 298 3.62 23.44 19.82
C GLY A 298 2.67 22.82 18.80
N VAL A 299 2.28 23.65 17.83
CA VAL A 299 1.39 23.37 16.71
C VAL A 299 2.18 22.78 15.54
N THR A 300 1.63 21.74 14.93
CA THR A 300 2.08 21.17 13.67
C THR A 300 0.99 21.33 12.64
N THR A 301 1.31 21.99 11.54
CA THR A 301 0.40 22.17 10.41
C THR A 301 0.96 21.42 9.21
N THR A 302 0.15 20.54 8.62
CA THR A 302 0.52 19.82 7.40
C THR A 302 -0.41 20.24 6.28
N LEU A 303 0.14 20.75 5.19
CA LEU A 303 -0.54 21.03 3.93
C LEU A 303 -0.34 19.81 3.03
N TRP A 304 -1.42 19.14 2.69
CA TRP A 304 -1.43 17.93 1.88
C TRP A 304 -1.84 18.27 0.46
N TYR A 305 -1.06 17.80 -0.51
CA TYR A 305 -1.29 17.97 -1.93
C TYR A 305 -1.38 16.60 -2.59
N ASP A 306 -2.36 16.43 -3.46
CA ASP A 306 -2.67 15.16 -4.12
C ASP A 306 -2.72 15.36 -5.63
N ASP A 307 -2.29 14.38 -6.41
CA ASP A 307 -2.58 14.30 -7.83
C ASP A 307 -3.89 13.52 -8.01
N PRO A 308 -5.02 14.18 -8.33
CA PRO A 308 -6.32 13.53 -8.36
C PRO A 308 -6.46 12.51 -9.49
N ASN A 309 -5.45 12.40 -10.38
CA ASN A 309 -5.44 11.46 -11.49
C ASN A 309 -4.69 10.16 -11.17
N VAL A 310 -3.97 10.08 -10.05
CA VAL A 310 -3.15 8.93 -9.68
C VAL A 310 -3.32 8.62 -8.19
N VAL A 311 -3.77 7.40 -7.89
CA VAL A 311 -3.92 6.94 -6.49
C VAL A 311 -2.58 7.01 -5.74
N ALA A 312 -2.65 7.44 -4.48
CA ALA A 312 -1.52 7.50 -3.54
C ALA A 312 -0.33 8.36 -3.99
N ARG A 313 -0.58 9.35 -4.84
CA ARG A 313 0.42 10.35 -5.23
C ARG A 313 0.26 11.59 -4.36
N GLU A 314 0.71 11.47 -3.12
CA GLU A 314 0.64 12.53 -2.10
C GLU A 314 2.01 13.20 -1.88
N LEU A 315 2.00 14.53 -1.84
CA LEU A 315 3.10 15.39 -1.42
C LEU A 315 2.61 16.23 -0.25
N PHE A 316 3.46 16.50 0.74
CA PHE A 316 3.06 17.35 1.85
C PHE A 316 4.14 18.31 2.30
N VAL A 317 3.68 19.45 2.82
CA VAL A 317 4.50 20.48 3.44
C VAL A 317 4.11 20.57 4.91
N VAL A 318 5.07 20.47 5.82
CA VAL A 318 4.84 20.62 7.25
C VAL A 318 5.46 21.90 7.76
N VAL A 319 4.72 22.64 8.59
CA VAL A 319 5.18 23.82 9.32
C VAL A 319 5.03 23.55 10.83
N ARG A 320 6.05 23.90 11.60
CA ARG A 320 6.12 23.63 13.05
C ARG A 320 6.73 24.81 13.79
N GLU A 321 6.25 25.09 15.00
CA GLU A 321 6.86 26.09 15.89
C GLU A 321 8.25 25.67 16.42
N GLN A 322 8.61 24.39 16.30
CA GLN A 322 9.90 23.88 16.76
C GLN A 322 10.44 22.85 15.77
N GLY A 323 11.74 22.95 15.47
CA GLY A 323 12.46 21.97 14.67
C GLY A 323 12.43 20.58 15.29
N ARG A 324 12.12 19.58 14.47
CA ARG A 324 12.02 18.16 14.88
C ARG A 324 13.00 17.24 14.15
N PHE A 325 14.09 17.81 13.66
CA PHE A 325 15.19 17.07 13.05
C PHE A 325 16.50 17.46 13.76
N ASP A 326 17.43 16.52 13.83
CA ASP A 326 18.76 16.75 14.38
C ASP A 326 19.76 16.85 13.22
N PRO A 327 20.28 18.04 12.91
CA PRO A 327 21.17 18.27 11.76
C PRO A 327 22.53 17.56 11.88
N THR A 328 22.83 16.96 13.04
CA THR A 328 24.07 16.21 13.28
C THR A 328 23.94 14.72 12.97
N LEU A 329 22.73 14.24 12.66
CA LEU A 329 22.52 12.85 12.27
C LEU A 329 23.14 12.57 10.90
N ASP A 330 23.93 11.49 10.81
CA ASP A 330 24.55 11.04 9.56
C ASP A 330 23.53 10.68 8.46
N SER A 331 22.26 10.44 8.84
CA SER A 331 21.16 10.17 7.91
C SER A 331 20.59 11.43 7.25
N LEU A 332 21.06 12.62 7.61
CA LEU A 332 20.67 13.89 7.01
C LEU A 332 21.84 14.48 6.21
N GLU A 333 21.67 14.56 4.90
CA GLU A 333 22.64 15.18 4.00
C GLU A 333 22.43 16.71 3.97
N PRO A 334 23.43 17.53 4.34
CA PRO A 334 23.31 18.98 4.21
C PRO A 334 23.47 19.40 2.74
N ILE A 335 22.50 20.17 2.25
CA ILE A 335 22.42 20.66 0.87
C ILE A 335 22.10 22.16 0.89
N ASP A 336 22.71 22.92 -0.02
CA ASP A 336 22.34 24.32 -0.26
C ASP A 336 21.16 24.40 -1.25
N VAL A 337 20.08 25.04 -0.80
CA VAL A 337 18.89 25.34 -1.61
C VAL A 337 18.67 26.85 -1.53
N ASP A 338 18.96 27.55 -2.62
CA ASP A 338 18.87 29.02 -2.73
C ASP A 338 19.55 29.80 -1.56
N GLY A 339 20.73 29.33 -1.14
CA GLY A 339 21.51 29.97 -0.07
C GLY A 339 21.04 29.62 1.34
N GLN A 340 20.02 28.76 1.48
CA GLN A 340 19.56 28.21 2.75
C GLN A 340 20.15 26.81 2.95
N THR A 341 20.75 26.58 4.13
CA THR A 341 21.16 25.23 4.54
C THR A 341 19.90 24.41 4.80
N THR A 342 19.73 23.37 3.99
CA THR A 342 18.60 22.43 4.03
C THR A 342 19.15 21.03 4.21
N TYR A 343 18.41 20.17 4.89
CA TYR A 343 18.81 18.80 5.19
C TYR A 343 17.94 17.84 4.39
N TYR A 344 18.56 16.98 3.59
CA TYR A 344 17.89 15.97 2.79
C TYR A 344 17.94 14.61 3.49
N ARG A 345 16.85 13.86 3.39
CA ARG A 345 16.76 12.47 3.82
C ARG A 345 16.09 11.63 2.75
N ASP A 346 16.70 10.49 2.45
CA ASP A 346 16.09 9.41 1.68
C ASP A 346 15.95 8.16 2.57
N GLY A 347 14.71 7.85 2.95
CA GLY A 347 14.41 6.75 3.88
C GLY A 347 13.08 6.09 3.57
N GLY A 348 12.74 5.96 2.28
CA GLY A 348 11.43 5.53 1.79
C GLY A 348 10.45 6.67 1.54
N VAL A 349 10.62 7.80 2.24
CA VAL A 349 9.97 9.08 1.93
C VAL A 349 11.07 10.13 1.76
N LYS A 350 11.18 10.70 0.56
CA LYS A 350 12.15 11.76 0.29
C LYS A 350 11.69 13.03 0.98
N SER A 351 12.56 13.61 1.79
CA SER A 351 12.20 14.75 2.63
C SER A 351 13.32 15.80 2.67
N PHE A 352 12.95 17.07 2.61
CA PHE A 352 13.83 18.22 2.85
C PHE A 352 13.38 18.96 4.11
N PHE A 353 14.31 19.29 5.00
CA PHE A 353 14.07 19.96 6.27
C PHE A 353 14.92 21.22 6.40
N TRP A 354 14.34 22.30 6.92
CA TRP A 354 15.08 23.50 7.24
C TRP A 354 14.38 24.28 8.36
N ASN A 355 15.10 25.25 8.92
CA ASN A 355 14.58 26.15 9.95
C ASN A 355 14.67 27.59 9.45
N CYS A 356 13.66 28.38 9.81
CA CYS A 356 13.56 29.81 9.56
C CYS A 356 13.10 30.48 10.85
N ASP A 357 13.95 31.31 11.45
CA ASP A 357 13.70 31.98 12.74
C ASP A 357 12.96 31.08 13.76
N ASP A 358 11.66 31.30 13.95
CA ASP A 358 10.81 30.64 14.96
C ASP A 358 9.99 29.45 14.40
N VAL A 359 10.19 29.06 13.13
CA VAL A 359 9.49 27.93 12.51
C VAL A 359 10.43 26.96 11.81
N SER A 360 9.97 25.72 11.69
CA SER A 360 10.64 24.63 10.98
C SER A 360 9.74 24.08 9.90
N TYR A 361 10.35 23.83 8.74
CA TYR A 361 9.67 23.34 7.55
C TYR A 361 10.15 21.94 7.19
N GLU A 362 9.23 21.18 6.58
CA GLU A 362 9.51 19.91 5.91
C GLU A 362 8.73 19.87 4.60
N VAL A 363 9.37 19.43 3.53
CA VAL A 363 8.71 19.07 2.27
C VAL A 363 9.01 17.61 2.01
N SER A 364 7.97 16.81 1.82
CA SER A 364 8.10 15.37 1.63
C SER A 364 7.22 14.85 0.51
N SER A 365 7.72 13.85 -0.21
CA SER A 365 6.94 13.10 -1.20
C SER A 365 7.25 11.61 -1.10
N LEU A 366 6.22 10.81 -1.34
CA LEU A 366 6.32 9.36 -1.55
C LEU A 366 6.81 9.00 -2.97
N VAL A 367 6.80 9.96 -3.90
CA VAL A 367 7.20 9.77 -5.29
C VAL A 367 8.64 10.20 -5.48
N THR A 368 9.45 9.32 -6.08
CA THR A 368 10.90 9.52 -6.19
C THR A 368 11.31 10.66 -7.13
N ASP A 369 10.48 10.96 -8.12
CA ASP A 369 10.81 11.85 -9.24
C ASP A 369 10.20 13.24 -9.10
N ASP A 370 9.52 13.53 -7.98
CA ASP A 370 9.00 14.87 -7.73
C ASP A 370 10.14 15.88 -7.53
N PRO A 371 10.00 17.11 -8.05
CA PRO A 371 11.03 18.15 -7.97
C PRO A 371 11.08 18.80 -6.57
N LEU A 372 11.33 17.99 -5.53
CA LEU A 372 11.26 18.43 -4.13
C LEU A 372 12.25 19.56 -3.81
N ARG A 373 13.38 19.62 -4.52
CA ARG A 373 14.36 20.69 -4.34
C ARG A 373 13.82 22.03 -4.83
N GLU A 374 13.20 22.05 -6.00
CA GLU A 374 12.56 23.24 -6.58
C GLU A 374 11.37 23.69 -5.73
N ILE A 375 10.57 22.74 -5.24
CA ILE A 375 9.44 23.03 -4.33
C ILE A 375 9.97 23.64 -3.02
N THR A 376 11.03 23.08 -2.46
CA THR A 376 11.69 23.63 -1.26
C THR A 376 12.19 25.05 -1.49
N ALA A 377 12.84 25.32 -2.63
CA ALA A 377 13.33 26.64 -3.00
C ALA A 377 12.19 27.67 -3.13
N SER A 378 11.01 27.25 -3.63
CA SER A 378 9.84 28.14 -3.76
C SER A 378 9.26 28.60 -2.42
N ILE A 379 9.46 27.83 -1.35
CA ILE A 379 8.99 28.18 0.00
C ILE A 379 10.00 29.09 0.70
N GLY A 380 11.28 28.69 0.73
CA GLY A 380 12.33 29.41 1.43
C GLY A 380 12.01 29.66 2.90
N CYS A 381 12.33 30.86 3.39
CA CYS A 381 11.82 31.39 4.66
C CYS A 381 10.72 32.39 4.37
N SER A 382 9.53 31.87 4.08
CA SER A 382 8.31 32.64 3.85
C SER A 382 7.92 33.46 5.07
#